data_AF-A0A662ELC3-F1
#
_entry.id   AF-A0A662ELC3-F1
#
_cell.length_a   1.000
_cell.length_b   1.000
_cell.length_c   1.000
_cell.angle_alpha   90.00
_cell.angle_beta   90.00
_cell.angle_gamma   90.00
#
_symmetry.space_group_name_H-M   'P 1'
#
loop_
_entity.id
_entity.type
_entity.pdbx_description
1 polymer ?
#
loop_
_entity_poly.entity_id
_entity_poly.type
_entity_poly.pdbx_seq_one_letter_code
_entity_poly.pdbx_strand_id
1 'polypeptide(L)'
;MTSLRYDVVVVGGGPAGALTAAAAAERGAKVLLLERSPRAPARCTGLIGPRAVDLLRVPESLILREIRGVRVHSPGGRTLELSSPEVKGYVID
;
A
#
# COMPACT_ATOMS: atom_id res chain seq x y z
N MET A 1 36.52 -9.31 1.64
CA MET A 1 35.08 -9.00 1.43
C MET A 1 34.58 -9.87 0.30
N THR A 2 33.52 -10.65 0.51
CA THR A 2 32.85 -11.39 -0.57
C THR A 2 31.87 -10.43 -1.27
N SER A 3 32.02 -10.26 -2.58
CA SER A 3 31.13 -9.39 -3.38
C SER A 3 29.92 -10.19 -3.84
N LEU A 4 28.73 -9.85 -3.33
CA LEU A 4 27.47 -10.35 -3.87
C LEU A 4 27.02 -9.43 -5.01
N ARG A 5 26.83 -9.98 -6.22
CA ARG A 5 26.24 -9.26 -7.35
C ARG A 5 24.73 -9.46 -7.39
N TYR A 6 24.01 -8.36 -7.58
CA TYR A 6 22.57 -8.28 -7.80
C TYR A 6 22.34 -7.39 -9.03
N ASP A 7 21.27 -7.65 -9.77
CA ASP A 7 20.89 -6.82 -10.92
C ASP A 7 20.14 -5.55 -10.44
N VAL A 8 19.38 -5.67 -9.35
CA VAL A 8 18.62 -4.58 -8.74
C VAL A 8 18.75 -4.64 -7.22
N VAL A 9 19.04 -3.50 -6.60
CA VAL A 9 18.94 -3.32 -5.14
C VAL A 9 17.84 -2.32 -4.86
N VAL A 10 16.85 -2.71 -4.06
CA VAL A 10 15.76 -1.87 -3.60
C VAL A 10 15.98 -1.54 -2.13
N VAL A 11 15.96 -0.26 -1.78
CA VAL A 11 16.13 0.23 -0.40
C VAL A 11 14.80 0.82 0.07
N GLY A 12 14.20 0.16 1.07
CA GLY A 12 12.86 0.44 1.60
C GLY A 12 11.85 -0.63 1.16
N GLY A 13 11.26 -1.33 2.14
CA GLY A 13 10.27 -2.41 1.97
C GLY A 13 8.81 -1.97 2.10
N GLY A 14 8.52 -0.66 2.02
CA GLY A 14 7.15 -0.16 1.93
C GLY A 14 6.47 -0.54 0.61
N PRO A 15 5.19 -0.14 0.39
CA PRO A 15 4.39 -0.59 -0.75
C PRO A 15 5.08 -0.44 -2.11
N ALA A 16 5.68 0.73 -2.37
CA ALA A 16 6.38 0.97 -3.63
C ALA A 16 7.63 0.09 -3.79
N GLY A 17 8.41 -0.08 -2.73
CA GLY A 17 9.66 -0.86 -2.77
C GLY A 17 9.41 -2.36 -2.87
N ALA A 18 8.45 -2.88 -2.10
CA ALA A 18 8.04 -4.27 -2.19
C ALA A 18 7.50 -4.61 -3.59
N LEU A 19 6.63 -3.75 -4.16
CA LEU A 19 6.10 -3.94 -5.51
C LEU A 19 7.20 -3.85 -6.57
N THR A 20 8.15 -2.92 -6.42
CA THR A 20 9.30 -2.79 -7.35
C THR A 20 10.18 -4.04 -7.31
N ALA A 21 10.51 -4.52 -6.10
CA ALA A 21 11.33 -5.70 -5.92
C ALA A 21 10.65 -6.95 -6.51
N ALA A 22 9.34 -7.13 -6.26
CA ALA A 22 8.55 -8.22 -6.82
C ALA A 22 8.50 -8.14 -8.35
N ALA A 23 8.16 -6.99 -8.93
CA ALA A 23 8.06 -6.81 -10.37
C ALA A 23 9.40 -7.04 -11.11
N ALA A 24 10.53 -6.68 -10.50
CA ALA A 24 11.86 -6.95 -11.04
C ALA A 24 12.21 -8.45 -10.94
N ALA A 25 11.92 -9.09 -9.81
CA ALA A 25 12.16 -10.52 -9.60
C ALA A 25 11.30 -11.39 -10.54
N GLU A 26 10.03 -11.05 -10.75
CA GLU A 26 9.13 -11.72 -11.70
C GLU A 26 9.64 -11.66 -13.15
N ARG A 27 10.49 -10.66 -13.47
CA ARG A 27 11.14 -10.51 -14.78
C ARG A 27 12.52 -11.19 -14.85
N GLY A 28 12.91 -11.94 -13.82
CA GLY A 28 14.14 -12.73 -13.78
C GLY A 28 15.36 -12.01 -13.23
N ALA A 29 15.23 -10.78 -12.71
CA ALA A 29 16.34 -10.08 -12.08
C ALA A 29 16.70 -10.72 -10.72
N LYS A 30 17.98 -10.79 -10.40
CA LYS A 30 18.46 -11.11 -9.05
C LYS A 30 18.35 -9.87 -8.18
N VAL A 31 17.32 -9.82 -7.33
CA VAL A 31 16.97 -8.63 -6.53
C VAL A 31 17.43 -8.77 -5.08
N LEU A 32 17.93 -7.67 -4.49
CA LEU A 32 18.10 -7.49 -3.06
C LEU A 32 17.15 -6.40 -2.56
N LEU A 33 16.24 -6.73 -1.62
CA LEU A 33 15.40 -5.76 -0.92
C LEU A 33 15.93 -5.55 0.50
N LEU A 34 16.15 -4.30 0.89
CA LEU A 34 16.61 -3.91 2.21
C LEU A 34 15.51 -3.10 2.92
N GLU A 35 15.09 -3.53 4.10
CA GLU A 35 14.16 -2.80 4.95
C GLU A 35 14.73 -2.71 6.37
N ARG A 36 14.75 -1.49 6.92
CA ARG A 36 15.29 -1.23 8.25
C ARG A 36 14.43 -1.83 9.36
N SER A 37 13.12 -1.91 9.15
CA SER A 37 12.14 -2.23 10.18
C SER A 37 10.96 -3.01 9.61
N PRO A 38 11.17 -4.27 9.17
CA PRO A 38 10.17 -5.05 8.42
C PRO A 38 8.93 -5.45 9.23
N ARG A 39 8.95 -5.24 10.55
CA ARG A 39 7.85 -5.56 11.47
C ARG A 39 7.31 -4.34 12.21
N ALA A 40 7.79 -3.14 11.86
CA ALA A 40 7.27 -1.94 12.49
C ALA A 40 5.84 -1.67 11.98
N PRO A 41 4.93 -1.19 12.85
CA PRO A 41 3.59 -0.83 12.41
C PRO A 41 3.67 0.28 11.37
N ALA A 42 2.82 0.19 10.34
CA ALA A 42 2.71 1.22 9.33
C ALA A 42 2.28 2.54 9.98
N ARG A 43 2.99 3.63 9.66
CA ARG A 43 2.59 5.00 10.03
C ARG A 43 1.70 5.59 8.96
N CYS A 44 0.61 4.89 8.65
CA CYS A 44 -0.33 5.23 7.60
C CYS A 44 -1.75 4.86 8.07
N THR A 45 -2.77 5.51 7.52
CA THR A 45 -4.18 5.16 7.76
C THR A 45 -4.60 3.90 7.00
N GLY A 46 -3.79 3.39 6.06
CA GLY A 46 -4.14 2.23 5.24
C GLY A 46 -5.30 2.48 4.27
N LEU A 47 -5.66 3.74 4.03
CA LEU A 47 -6.80 4.10 3.19
C LEU A 47 -6.41 4.11 1.71
N ILE A 48 -6.98 3.19 0.92
CA ILE A 48 -6.75 3.13 -0.53
C ILE A 48 -8.07 2.99 -1.30
N GLY A 49 -8.08 3.47 -2.54
CA GLY A 49 -9.23 3.32 -3.44
C GLY A 49 -9.31 1.92 -4.07
N PRO A 50 -10.47 1.49 -4.61
CA PRO A 50 -10.64 0.17 -5.23
C PRO A 50 -9.61 -0.13 -6.31
N ARG A 51 -9.31 0.85 -7.19
CA ARG A 51 -8.30 0.69 -8.23
C ARG A 51 -6.91 0.32 -7.68
N ALA A 52 -6.55 0.81 -6.49
CA ALA A 52 -5.25 0.49 -5.89
C ALA A 52 -5.22 -0.94 -5.34
N VAL A 53 -6.34 -1.46 -4.82
CA VAL A 53 -6.47 -2.88 -4.43
C VAL A 53 -6.15 -3.78 -5.62
N ASP A 54 -6.75 -3.49 -6.78
CA ASP A 54 -6.54 -4.26 -8.01
C ASP A 54 -5.10 -4.18 -8.50
N LEU A 55 -4.55 -2.95 -8.59
CA LEU A 55 -3.21 -2.71 -9.11
C LEU A 55 -2.11 -3.33 -8.25
N LEU A 56 -2.27 -3.27 -6.93
CA LEU A 56 -1.31 -3.82 -5.97
C LEU A 56 -1.55 -5.30 -5.71
N ARG A 57 -2.63 -5.89 -6.27
CA ARG A 57 -3.08 -7.26 -6.02
C ARG A 57 -3.16 -7.55 -4.52
N VAL A 58 -3.77 -6.62 -3.77
CA VAL A 58 -3.87 -6.73 -2.31
C VAL A 58 -4.68 -7.99 -1.97
N PRO A 59 -4.13 -8.93 -1.17
CA PRO A 59 -4.87 -10.07 -0.70
C PRO A 59 -6.11 -9.65 0.10
N GLU A 60 -7.24 -10.32 -0.10
CA GLU A 60 -8.46 -10.04 0.68
C GLU A 60 -8.23 -10.13 2.20
N SER A 61 -7.29 -10.97 2.64
CA SER A 61 -6.93 -11.10 4.05
C SER A 61 -6.31 -9.85 4.67
N LEU A 62 -5.83 -8.90 3.85
CA LEU A 62 -5.30 -7.62 4.30
C LEU A 62 -6.36 -6.51 4.29
N ILE A 63 -7.57 -6.75 3.77
CA ILE A 63 -8.66 -5.77 3.75
C ILE A 63 -9.41 -5.83 5.08
N LEU A 64 -9.23 -4.79 5.90
CA LEU A 64 -9.84 -4.68 7.22
C LEU A 64 -11.27 -4.13 7.17
N ARG A 65 -11.54 -3.18 6.27
CA ARG A 65 -12.85 -2.50 6.15
C ARG A 65 -13.10 -2.00 4.73
N GLU A 66 -14.38 -1.92 4.36
CA GLU A 66 -14.87 -1.17 3.20
C GLU A 66 -15.39 0.21 3.62
N ILE A 67 -15.19 1.20 2.75
CA ILE A 67 -15.64 2.58 2.94
C ILE A 67 -16.59 2.95 1.81
N ARG A 68 -17.79 3.38 2.18
CA ARG A 68 -18.88 3.74 1.26
C ARG A 68 -19.25 5.23 1.32
N GLY A 69 -18.58 6.00 2.16
CA GLY A 69 -18.88 7.41 2.33
C GLY A 69 -17.85 8.11 3.19
N VAL A 70 -17.96 9.44 3.21
CA VAL A 70 -17.11 10.32 4.01
C VAL A 70 -17.95 11.44 4.60
N ARG A 71 -17.50 11.95 5.74
CA ARG A 71 -18.01 13.18 6.35
C ARG A 71 -16.89 14.22 6.36
N VAL A 72 -17.12 15.35 5.72
CA VAL A 72 -16.16 16.45 5.60
C VAL A 72 -16.59 17.57 6.53
N HIS A 73 -15.71 17.92 7.48
CA HIS A 73 -15.92 19.02 8.41
C HIS A 73 -15.11 20.24 7.98
N SER A 74 -15.77 21.38 7.77
CA SER A 74 -15.10 22.65 7.47
C SER A 74 -14.71 23.37 8.77
N PRO A 75 -13.65 24.21 8.77
CA PRO A 75 -13.28 25.02 9.93
C PRO A 75 -14.40 25.95 10.43
N GLY A 76 -15.32 26.35 9.55
CA GLY A 76 -16.48 27.19 9.89
C GLY A 76 -17.70 26.42 10.43
N GLY A 77 -17.55 25.16 10.82
CA GLY A 77 -18.61 24.36 11.46
C GLY A 77 -19.60 23.68 10.50
N ARG A 78 -19.51 23.93 9.19
CA ARG A 78 -20.34 23.19 8.20
C ARG A 78 -19.85 21.76 8.05
N THR A 79 -20.79 20.84 7.88
CA THR A 79 -20.53 19.42 7.63
C THR A 79 -21.17 19.01 6.30
N LEU A 80 -20.42 18.30 5.47
CA LEU A 80 -20.90 17.66 4.25
C LEU A 80 -20.78 16.15 4.40
N GLU A 81 -21.88 15.44 4.17
CA GLU A 81 -21.90 13.97 4.15
C GLU A 81 -22.05 13.49 2.70
N LEU A 82 -21.18 12.58 2.30
CA LEU A 82 -21.22 11.93 0.99
C LEU A 82 -21.30 10.42 1.21
N SER A 83 -22.24 9.76 0.56
CA SER A 83 -22.40 8.31 0.61
C SER A 83 -22.64 7.73 -0.78
N SER A 84 -22.36 6.44 -0.91
CA SER A 84 -22.48 5.68 -2.15
C SER A 84 -22.96 4.26 -1.85
N PRO A 85 -23.83 3.68 -2.69
CA PRO A 85 -24.17 2.26 -2.58
C PRO A 85 -22.98 1.36 -2.93
N GLU A 86 -22.02 1.84 -3.71
CA GLU A 86 -20.77 1.13 -4.06
C GLU A 86 -19.64 1.43 -3.07
N VAL A 87 -18.66 0.51 -2.98
CA VAL A 87 -17.42 0.72 -2.23
C VAL A 87 -16.55 1.77 -2.92
N LYS A 88 -16.09 2.78 -2.17
CA LYS A 88 -15.24 3.87 -2.65
C LYS A 88 -13.84 3.88 -2.03
N GLY A 89 -13.60 3.06 -1.00
CA GLY A 89 -12.29 2.87 -0.42
C GLY A 89 -12.22 1.63 0.46
N TYR A 90 -11.00 1.26 0.80
CA TYR A 90 -10.68 0.16 1.71
C TYR A 90 -9.68 0.63 2.76
N VAL A 91 -9.79 0.07 3.95
CA VAL A 91 -8.73 0.13 4.97
C VAL A 91 -7.97 -1.17 4.89
N ILE A 92 -6.65 -1.09 4.71
CA ILE A 92 -5.75 -2.25 4.63
C ILE A 92 -4.72 -2.25 5.77
N ASP A 93 -4.24 -3.45 6.11
CA ASP A 93 -3.08 -3.68 6.98
C ASP A 93 -1.79 -3.91 6.17
#